data_AF-A0A4R9K4C5-F1
#
_entry.id   AF-A0A4R9K4C5-F1
#
_cell.length_a   1.000
_cell.length_b   1.000
_cell.length_c   1.000
_cell.angle_alpha   90.00
_cell.angle_beta   90.00
_cell.angle_gamma   90.00
#
_symmetry.space_group_name_H-M   'P 1'
#
loop_
_entity.id
_entity.type
_entity.pdbx_description
1 polymer ?
#
loop_
_entity_poly.entity_id
_entity_poly.type
_entity_poly.pdbx_seq_one_letter_code
_entity_poly.pdbx_strand_id
1 'polypeptide(L)'
;MNFDMYLVNFDSTIEKTLAKIDLNHLGFSLVQDQNLKIIGLVTDGDIRRNLLNGKSLSTPILECMNREFIWAPSQAPREHLLKMLDSRIQFIPILDENHKLVGVVTKDEMPHLEERKVYARARSPVRISFGGGGSDLTHFFTNEKGAVINSTVSLYTHATLRIREDFKIILYSRDLNESIEFEDYEDLLKRESNFKLFQSIIKVARPNFGFELFVHSDYPMNSGLGGSAVVSSAILGCFNQFRKDKWDNHEISELAFQAERLDLGIAGGWQDQYATVFGGFNFMEFAMDQNIVHPLRLSKDTIIELEESLILCDTATTHDSGNIHDDQRESMKQSDIKLKVQSNVELTYEMRNHLLRGRLFQFGQCLHKAWEIKRGLSSKISNLFLDRIYEDAMLNGAIGGKLLGAGGGGFFLFYVPPFAKHKLLNWIESAGLNYRPFRFDAEGLQAWTIREDLVKKDIAVI
;
A
#
# COMPACT_ATOMS: atom_id res chain seq x y z
N MET A 1 1.60 21.24 -35.04
CA MET A 1 0.69 21.84 -36.06
C MET A 1 1.44 22.87 -36.91
N ASN A 2 1.02 23.14 -38.15
CA ASN A 2 1.51 24.30 -38.89
C ASN A 2 0.73 25.56 -38.45
N PHE A 3 1.26 26.32 -37.49
CA PHE A 3 0.58 27.51 -36.96
C PHE A 3 0.47 28.64 -37.97
N ASP A 4 1.25 28.62 -39.04
CA ASP A 4 1.25 29.68 -40.04
C ASP A 4 -0.14 29.86 -40.65
N MET A 5 -0.98 28.82 -40.71
CA MET A 5 -2.34 28.91 -41.25
C MET A 5 -3.29 29.82 -40.45
N TYR A 6 -2.96 30.12 -39.19
CA TYR A 6 -3.77 30.99 -38.34
C TYR A 6 -3.20 32.41 -38.24
N LEU A 7 -1.95 32.64 -38.66
CA LEU A 7 -1.21 33.87 -38.39
C LEU A 7 -1.18 34.82 -39.60
N VAL A 8 -1.31 36.11 -39.32
CA VAL A 8 -1.03 37.22 -40.25
C VAL A 8 -0.23 38.32 -39.54
N ASN A 9 0.62 39.02 -40.26
CA ASN A 9 1.33 40.18 -39.71
C ASN A 9 0.40 41.39 -39.60
N PHE A 10 0.65 42.28 -38.64
CA PHE A 10 -0.16 43.48 -38.37
C PHE A 10 -0.36 44.43 -39.57
N ASP A 11 0.57 44.44 -40.51
CA ASP A 11 0.53 45.25 -41.74
C ASP A 11 -0.14 44.52 -42.93
N SER A 12 -0.61 43.29 -42.74
CA SER A 12 -1.33 42.53 -43.76
C SER A 12 -2.64 43.20 -44.12
N THR A 13 -3.06 43.12 -45.38
CA THR A 13 -4.34 43.68 -45.83
C THR A 13 -5.52 42.81 -45.42
N ILE A 14 -6.72 43.39 -45.41
CA ILE A 14 -7.98 42.64 -45.25
C ILE A 14 -8.05 41.48 -46.25
N GLU A 15 -7.71 41.72 -47.53
CA GLU A 15 -7.71 40.70 -48.57
C GLU A 15 -6.85 39.48 -48.23
N LYS A 16 -5.59 39.70 -47.83
CA LYS A 16 -4.68 38.61 -47.45
C LYS A 16 -5.18 37.86 -46.20
N THR A 17 -5.81 38.59 -45.29
CA THR A 17 -6.34 37.99 -44.06
C THR A 17 -7.58 37.14 -44.35
N LEU A 18 -8.49 37.60 -45.22
CA LEU A 18 -9.63 36.79 -45.68
C LEU A 18 -9.18 35.51 -46.35
N ALA A 19 -8.17 35.57 -47.22
CA ALA A 19 -7.61 34.37 -47.84
C ALA A 19 -7.07 33.39 -46.78
N LYS A 20 -6.52 33.91 -45.68
CA LYS A 20 -6.01 33.10 -44.57
C LYS A 20 -7.11 32.44 -43.76
N ILE A 21 -8.18 33.18 -43.48
CA ILE A 21 -9.38 32.68 -42.79
C ILE A 21 -10.05 31.57 -43.60
N ASP A 22 -10.19 31.78 -44.92
CA ASP A 22 -10.78 30.79 -45.83
C ASP A 22 -9.96 29.49 -45.84
N LEU A 23 -8.62 29.60 -45.84
CA LEU A 23 -7.70 28.47 -45.84
C LEU A 23 -7.75 27.62 -44.55
N ASN A 24 -8.07 28.22 -43.40
CA ASN A 24 -8.01 27.52 -42.11
C ASN A 24 -9.35 26.94 -41.65
N HIS A 25 -10.45 27.28 -42.33
CA HIS A 25 -11.80 26.76 -42.08
C HIS A 25 -12.36 26.99 -40.65
N LEU A 26 -11.68 27.77 -39.81
CA LEU A 26 -12.13 28.10 -38.43
C LEU A 26 -12.74 29.49 -38.32
N GLY A 27 -12.73 30.29 -39.40
CA GLY A 27 -13.40 31.60 -39.43
C GLY A 27 -12.66 32.72 -38.69
N PHE A 28 -11.38 32.52 -38.37
CA PHE A 28 -10.55 33.52 -37.68
C PHE A 28 -9.10 33.55 -38.14
N SER A 29 -8.40 34.64 -37.83
CA SER A 29 -6.95 34.75 -37.92
C SER A 29 -6.40 35.58 -36.75
N LEU A 30 -5.18 35.28 -36.32
CA LEU A 30 -4.45 35.94 -35.25
C LEU A 30 -3.43 36.89 -35.85
N VAL A 31 -3.39 38.11 -35.32
CA VAL A 31 -2.52 39.18 -35.80
C VAL A 31 -1.28 39.25 -34.91
N GLN A 32 -0.11 39.15 -35.51
CA GLN A 32 1.18 39.23 -34.81
C GLN A 32 1.96 40.51 -35.13
N ASP A 33 2.75 40.98 -34.17
CA ASP A 33 3.70 42.07 -34.34
C ASP A 33 5.06 41.60 -34.91
N GLN A 34 6.03 42.52 -35.01
CA GLN A 34 7.38 42.23 -35.50
C GLN A 34 8.17 41.25 -34.61
N ASN A 35 7.75 41.06 -33.36
CA ASN A 35 8.37 40.16 -32.39
C ASN A 35 7.65 38.80 -32.28
N LEU A 36 6.70 38.51 -33.19
CA LEU A 36 5.83 37.33 -33.20
C LEU A 36 4.85 37.28 -32.02
N LYS A 37 4.59 38.41 -31.36
CA LYS A 37 3.60 38.50 -30.28
C LYS A 37 2.22 38.64 -30.88
N ILE A 38 1.26 37.86 -30.39
CA ILE A 38 -0.14 38.00 -30.78
C ILE A 38 -0.72 39.26 -30.14
N ILE A 39 -1.14 40.21 -30.97
CA ILE A 39 -1.66 41.52 -30.56
C ILE A 39 -3.14 41.71 -30.85
N GLY A 40 -3.76 40.78 -31.57
CA GLY A 40 -5.19 40.82 -31.87
C GLY A 40 -5.69 39.56 -32.57
N LEU A 41 -7.00 39.48 -32.69
CA LEU A 41 -7.73 38.42 -33.38
C LEU A 41 -8.75 39.06 -34.32
N VAL A 42 -8.98 38.46 -35.48
CA VAL A 42 -9.98 38.93 -36.43
C VAL A 42 -10.79 37.76 -36.97
N THR A 43 -12.11 37.95 -37.05
CA THR A 43 -13.07 36.98 -37.60
C THR A 43 -13.72 37.50 -38.88
N ASP A 44 -14.41 36.64 -39.63
CA ASP A 44 -15.25 37.04 -40.77
C ASP A 44 -16.26 38.14 -40.39
N GLY A 45 -16.78 38.07 -39.16
CA GLY A 45 -17.70 39.07 -38.61
C GLY A 45 -17.06 40.44 -38.44
N ASP A 46 -15.80 40.50 -38.03
CA ASP A 46 -15.05 41.76 -37.86
C ASP A 46 -14.72 42.40 -39.21
N ILE A 47 -14.24 41.60 -40.17
CA ILE A 47 -13.91 42.07 -41.51
C ILE A 47 -15.16 42.59 -42.23
N ARG A 48 -16.24 41.80 -42.24
CA ARG A 48 -17.52 42.20 -42.85
C ARG A 48 -18.05 43.52 -42.28
N ARG A 49 -18.00 43.71 -40.95
CA ARG A 49 -18.42 44.96 -40.31
C ARG A 49 -17.57 46.16 -40.72
N ASN A 50 -16.24 45.99 -40.82
CA ASN A 50 -15.35 47.06 -41.25
C ASN A 50 -15.56 47.45 -42.72
N LEU A 51 -15.78 46.48 -43.62
CA LEU A 51 -16.06 46.76 -45.03
C LEU A 51 -17.38 47.52 -45.21
N LEU A 52 -18.44 47.16 -44.47
CA LEU A 52 -19.72 47.89 -44.49
C LEU A 52 -19.60 49.33 -43.96
N ASN A 53 -18.61 49.60 -43.11
CA ASN A 53 -18.31 50.94 -42.58
C ASN A 53 -17.34 51.74 -43.49
N GLY A 54 -17.14 51.31 -44.75
CA GLY A 54 -16.40 52.07 -45.76
C GLY A 54 -14.91 51.78 -45.86
N LYS A 55 -14.39 50.77 -45.14
CA LYS A 55 -13.01 50.31 -45.33
C LYS A 55 -12.86 49.51 -46.63
N SER A 56 -11.68 49.53 -47.24
CA SER A 56 -11.38 48.80 -48.48
C SER A 56 -10.63 47.49 -48.20
N LEU A 57 -10.59 46.59 -49.18
CA LEU A 57 -9.82 45.34 -49.09
C LEU A 57 -8.30 45.56 -48.90
N SER A 58 -7.80 46.74 -49.27
CA SER A 58 -6.41 47.17 -49.09
C SER A 58 -6.11 47.75 -47.71
N THR A 59 -7.10 47.97 -46.85
CA THR A 59 -6.88 48.48 -45.48
C THR A 59 -6.02 47.49 -44.67
N PRO A 60 -5.03 47.98 -43.89
CA PRO A 60 -4.28 47.16 -42.93
C PRO A 60 -5.18 46.50 -41.87
N ILE A 61 -4.89 45.24 -41.52
CA ILE A 61 -5.68 44.45 -40.57
C ILE A 61 -5.60 44.98 -39.14
N LEU A 62 -4.51 45.69 -38.80
CA LEU A 62 -4.33 46.36 -37.51
C LEU A 62 -5.51 47.28 -37.15
N GLU A 63 -6.18 47.85 -38.15
CA GLU A 63 -7.32 48.74 -37.93
C GLU A 63 -8.68 48.01 -37.84
N CYS A 64 -8.70 46.69 -38.03
CA CYS A 64 -9.92 45.88 -38.06
C CYS A 64 -9.95 44.80 -36.97
N MET A 65 -8.78 44.46 -36.40
CA MET A 65 -8.64 43.41 -35.39
C MET A 65 -9.28 43.79 -34.05
N ASN A 66 -9.77 42.77 -33.34
CA ASN A 66 -10.12 42.88 -31.93
C ASN A 66 -8.86 42.73 -31.07
N ARG A 67 -8.54 43.78 -30.29
CA ARG A 67 -7.43 43.78 -29.32
C ARG A 67 -7.78 43.08 -28.01
N GLU A 68 -9.05 43.04 -27.66
CA GLU A 68 -9.58 42.38 -26.46
C GLU A 68 -10.21 41.04 -26.85
N PHE A 69 -9.36 40.09 -27.24
CA PHE A 69 -9.78 38.76 -27.66
C PHE A 69 -9.61 37.73 -26.53
N ILE A 70 -10.34 36.63 -26.64
CA ILE A 70 -10.31 35.54 -25.68
C ILE A 70 -9.17 34.59 -26.07
N TRP A 71 -8.34 34.23 -25.11
CA TRP A 71 -7.23 33.28 -25.24
C TRP A 71 -6.99 32.62 -23.87
N ALA A 72 -6.18 31.56 -23.84
CA ALA A 72 -5.79 30.89 -22.61
C ALA A 72 -4.26 30.67 -22.55
N PRO A 73 -3.64 30.66 -21.36
CA PRO A 73 -2.22 30.37 -21.23
C PRO A 73 -1.92 28.90 -21.56
N SER A 74 -0.67 28.60 -21.94
CA SER A 74 -0.18 27.24 -22.22
C SER A 74 -0.38 26.23 -21.09
N GLN A 75 -0.44 26.72 -19.84
CA GLN A 75 -0.68 25.93 -18.64
C GLN A 75 -2.15 25.95 -18.19
N ALA A 76 -3.08 26.39 -19.04
CA ALA A 76 -4.51 26.46 -18.70
C ALA A 76 -5.04 25.06 -18.35
N PRO A 77 -5.75 24.90 -17.21
CA PRO A 77 -6.38 23.64 -16.87
C PRO A 77 -7.38 23.21 -17.95
N ARG A 78 -7.41 21.91 -18.27
CA ARG A 78 -8.36 21.35 -19.25
C ARG A 78 -9.81 21.75 -18.94
N GLU A 79 -10.19 21.76 -17.66
CA GLU A 79 -11.52 22.19 -17.21
C GLU A 79 -11.83 23.64 -17.62
N HIS A 80 -10.84 24.53 -17.54
CA HIS A 80 -11.01 25.92 -17.94
C HIS A 80 -11.26 26.03 -19.45
N LEU A 81 -10.46 25.33 -20.27
CA LEU A 81 -10.65 25.27 -21.72
C LEU A 81 -12.03 24.71 -22.10
N LEU A 82 -12.48 23.65 -21.42
CA LEU A 82 -13.81 23.08 -21.62
C LEU A 82 -14.92 24.08 -21.29
N LYS A 83 -14.83 24.79 -20.16
CA LYS A 83 -15.80 25.82 -19.77
C LYS A 83 -15.85 26.98 -20.77
N MET A 84 -14.70 27.36 -21.33
CA MET A 84 -14.63 28.38 -22.37
C MET A 84 -15.31 27.89 -23.67
N LEU A 85 -15.05 26.66 -24.11
CA LEU A 85 -15.67 26.08 -25.32
C LEU A 85 -17.16 25.74 -25.15
N ASP A 86 -17.64 25.46 -23.94
CA ASP A 86 -19.06 25.23 -23.66
C ASP A 86 -19.91 26.51 -23.83
N SER A 87 -19.25 27.67 -23.85
CA SER A 87 -19.88 28.93 -24.22
C SER A 87 -20.07 29.04 -25.76
N ARG A 88 -20.37 30.25 -26.26
CA ARG A 88 -20.50 30.51 -27.71
C ARG A 88 -19.15 30.54 -28.46
N ILE A 89 -18.05 30.28 -27.77
CA ILE A 89 -16.70 30.31 -28.33
C ILE A 89 -16.43 28.99 -29.09
N GLN A 90 -15.96 29.12 -30.33
CA GLN A 90 -15.69 27.99 -31.22
C GLN A 90 -14.23 27.48 -31.09
N PHE A 91 -13.31 28.37 -30.73
CA PHE A 91 -11.88 28.12 -30.67
C PHE A 91 -11.22 28.99 -29.61
N ILE A 92 -10.08 28.55 -29.08
CA ILE A 92 -9.31 29.25 -28.05
C ILE A 92 -7.83 29.24 -28.47
N PRO A 93 -7.24 30.40 -28.79
CA PRO A 93 -5.80 30.53 -28.93
C PRO A 93 -5.10 30.24 -27.60
N ILE A 94 -4.06 29.42 -27.64
CA ILE A 94 -3.19 29.11 -26.51
C ILE A 94 -1.90 29.88 -26.67
N LEU A 95 -1.59 30.76 -25.70
CA LEU A 95 -0.41 31.62 -25.74
C LEU A 95 0.59 31.24 -24.63
N ASP A 96 1.88 31.39 -24.91
CA ASP A 96 2.95 31.29 -23.90
C ASP A 96 3.08 32.58 -23.05
N GLU A 97 4.05 32.60 -22.13
CA GLU A 97 4.34 33.76 -21.28
C GLU A 97 4.77 35.02 -22.06
N ASN A 98 5.28 34.84 -23.28
CA ASN A 98 5.66 35.92 -24.19
C ASN A 98 4.52 36.34 -25.12
N HIS A 99 3.30 35.81 -24.93
CA HIS A 99 2.13 36.01 -25.80
C HIS A 99 2.35 35.52 -27.24
N LYS A 100 3.18 34.50 -27.44
CA LYS A 100 3.32 33.80 -28.72
C LYS A 100 2.34 32.65 -28.80
N LEU A 101 1.83 32.35 -29.99
CA LEU A 101 0.92 31.24 -30.22
C LEU A 101 1.66 29.91 -30.07
N VAL A 102 1.17 29.05 -29.18
CA VAL A 102 1.68 27.68 -29.00
C VAL A 102 0.64 26.60 -29.32
N GLY A 103 -0.62 26.98 -29.51
CA GLY A 103 -1.67 26.04 -29.88
C GLY A 103 -3.00 26.73 -30.15
N VAL A 104 -3.91 26.01 -30.79
CA VAL A 104 -5.32 26.41 -30.92
C VAL A 104 -6.15 25.23 -30.45
N VAL A 105 -7.10 25.48 -29.57
CA VAL A 105 -7.98 24.45 -29.02
C VAL A 105 -9.39 24.68 -29.53
N THR A 106 -10.01 23.65 -30.10
CA THR A 106 -11.39 23.69 -30.61
C THR A 106 -12.22 22.57 -29.98
N LYS A 107 -13.53 22.52 -30.28
CA LYS A 107 -14.39 21.42 -29.82
C LYS A 107 -13.97 20.06 -30.40
N ASP A 108 -13.48 20.05 -31.63
CA ASP A 108 -13.04 18.85 -32.33
C ASP A 108 -11.57 18.50 -32.01
N GLU A 109 -10.77 19.51 -31.65
CA GLU A 109 -9.34 19.36 -31.37
C GLU A 109 -9.01 19.85 -29.95
N MET A 110 -9.27 18.97 -28.98
CA MET A 110 -8.85 19.15 -27.59
C MET A 110 -7.54 18.42 -27.30
N PRO A 111 -6.66 18.95 -26.43
CA PRO A 111 -5.43 18.26 -26.05
C PRO A 111 -5.71 16.85 -25.52
N HIS A 112 -4.99 15.84 -26.02
CA HIS A 112 -5.14 14.48 -25.53
C HIS A 112 -4.50 14.30 -24.16
N LEU A 113 -5.08 13.42 -23.33
CA LEU A 113 -4.46 13.00 -22.08
C LEU A 113 -3.54 11.82 -22.36
N GLU A 114 -2.23 12.05 -22.31
CA GLU A 114 -1.25 10.99 -22.49
C GLU A 114 -1.22 10.04 -21.28
N GLU A 115 -1.02 8.75 -21.55
CA GLU A 115 -0.73 7.78 -20.50
C GLU A 115 0.62 8.10 -19.87
N ARG A 116 0.64 8.15 -18.54
CA ARG A 116 1.85 8.36 -17.76
C ARG A 116 2.33 7.03 -17.22
N LYS A 117 3.65 6.94 -17.01
CA LYS A 117 4.23 5.85 -16.22
C LYS A 117 3.56 5.81 -14.85
N VAL A 118 3.40 4.60 -14.32
CA VAL A 118 2.83 4.37 -12.99
C VAL A 118 3.81 3.53 -12.18
N TYR A 119 3.77 3.71 -10.87
CA TYR A 119 4.39 2.79 -9.93
C TYR A 119 3.33 2.20 -8.99
N ALA A 120 3.59 1.01 -8.47
CA ALA A 120 2.73 0.36 -7.50
C ALA A 120 3.21 0.67 -6.08
N ARG A 121 2.26 0.73 -5.17
CA ARG A 121 2.49 0.74 -3.73
C ARG A 121 1.63 -0.31 -3.07
N ALA A 122 2.14 -0.83 -1.97
CA ALA A 122 1.39 -1.71 -1.10
C ALA A 122 1.77 -1.45 0.36
N ARG A 123 0.80 -1.66 1.25
CA ARG A 123 1.03 -1.77 2.68
C ARG A 123 0.28 -2.97 3.21
N SER A 124 0.87 -3.68 4.17
CA SER A 124 0.20 -4.79 4.84
C SER A 124 0.41 -4.67 6.36
N PRO A 125 -0.63 -4.87 7.17
CA PRO A 125 -0.56 -4.71 8.62
C PRO A 125 0.00 -5.94 9.32
N VAL A 126 0.73 -5.72 10.40
CA VAL A 126 1.16 -6.81 11.29
C VAL A 126 -0.01 -7.40 12.05
N ARG A 127 0.21 -8.57 12.66
CA ARG A 127 -0.82 -9.32 13.38
C ARG A 127 -0.45 -9.60 14.83
N ILE A 128 -1.48 -9.65 15.67
CA ILE A 128 -1.46 -10.15 17.05
C ILE A 128 -2.28 -11.44 17.10
N SER A 129 -1.72 -12.51 17.67
CA SER A 129 -2.45 -13.76 17.88
C SER A 129 -2.99 -13.85 19.31
N PHE A 130 -4.23 -14.32 19.48
CA PHE A 130 -4.83 -14.51 20.79
C PHE A 130 -4.81 -15.98 21.23
N GLY A 131 -5.15 -16.92 20.35
CA GLY A 131 -5.23 -18.35 20.69
C GLY A 131 -4.82 -19.26 19.52
N GLY A 132 -4.53 -20.52 19.83
CA GLY A 132 -4.42 -21.58 18.83
C GLY A 132 -3.06 -21.73 18.13
N GLY A 133 -2.13 -20.82 18.38
CA GLY A 133 -0.79 -20.87 17.79
C GLY A 133 -0.09 -22.22 18.02
N GLY A 134 0.54 -22.74 16.97
CA GLY A 134 1.14 -24.07 16.93
C GLY A 134 0.22 -25.12 16.31
N SER A 135 -1.11 -24.94 16.37
CA SER A 135 -2.06 -25.81 15.65
C SER A 135 -2.14 -25.50 14.15
N ASP A 136 -1.57 -24.36 13.72
CA ASP A 136 -1.45 -23.92 12.33
C ASP A 136 -0.18 -24.45 11.64
N LEU A 137 0.50 -25.43 12.22
CA LEU A 137 1.60 -26.14 11.58
C LEU A 137 1.07 -27.35 10.81
N THR A 138 1.49 -27.53 9.55
CA THR A 138 1.01 -28.63 8.68
C THR A 138 1.07 -30.00 9.35
N HIS A 139 2.14 -30.27 10.09
CA HIS A 139 2.33 -31.56 10.79
C HIS A 139 1.27 -31.84 11.85
N PHE A 140 0.69 -30.81 12.47
CA PHE A 140 -0.39 -30.97 13.45
C PHE A 140 -1.70 -31.30 12.74
N PHE A 141 -2.13 -30.44 11.81
CA PHE A 141 -3.41 -30.60 11.14
C PHE A 141 -3.41 -31.64 10.00
N THR A 142 -2.33 -32.39 9.83
CA THR A 142 -2.32 -33.60 9.00
C THR A 142 -3.27 -34.66 9.56
N ASN A 143 -3.37 -34.76 10.89
CA ASN A 143 -4.15 -35.79 11.58
C ASN A 143 -5.33 -35.22 12.39
N GLU A 144 -5.35 -33.91 12.60
CA GLU A 144 -6.35 -33.19 13.42
C GLU A 144 -6.80 -31.93 12.68
N LYS A 145 -7.72 -31.15 13.27
CA LYS A 145 -8.04 -29.80 12.77
C LYS A 145 -7.34 -28.75 13.61
N GLY A 146 -6.63 -27.84 12.94
CA GLY A 146 -6.05 -26.66 13.58
C GLY A 146 -7.05 -25.52 13.65
N ALA A 147 -6.92 -24.64 14.66
CA ALA A 147 -7.66 -23.39 14.68
C ALA A 147 -6.85 -22.29 15.35
N VAL A 148 -6.89 -21.08 14.79
CA VAL A 148 -6.23 -19.89 15.33
C VAL A 148 -7.22 -18.74 15.37
N ILE A 149 -7.03 -17.85 16.34
CA ILE A 149 -7.72 -16.57 16.39
C ILE A 149 -6.71 -15.45 16.54
N ASN A 150 -6.77 -14.48 15.62
CA ASN A 150 -5.84 -13.37 15.53
C ASN A 150 -6.53 -12.09 15.08
N SER A 151 -5.81 -10.98 15.14
CA SER A 151 -6.23 -9.73 14.52
C SER A 151 -5.05 -8.90 14.04
N THR A 152 -5.25 -8.12 12.99
CA THR A 152 -4.27 -7.14 12.51
C THR A 152 -4.31 -5.83 13.29
N VAL A 153 -3.17 -5.15 13.36
CA VAL A 153 -3.02 -3.86 14.04
C VAL A 153 -2.35 -2.84 13.13
N SER A 154 -2.58 -1.56 13.42
CA SER A 154 -2.19 -0.42 12.58
C SER A 154 -0.67 -0.11 12.58
N LEU A 155 0.16 -1.12 12.32
CA LEU A 155 1.59 -1.05 12.09
C LEU A 155 1.87 -1.85 10.81
N TYR A 156 2.62 -1.30 9.86
CA TYR A 156 2.68 -1.86 8.52
C TYR A 156 4.10 -2.11 8.04
N THR A 157 4.24 -3.03 7.07
CA THR A 157 5.32 -2.95 6.08
C THR A 157 4.77 -2.26 4.84
N HIS A 158 5.60 -1.39 4.26
CA HIS A 158 5.30 -0.64 3.05
C HIS A 158 6.26 -1.06 1.94
N ALA A 159 5.72 -1.34 0.76
CA ALA A 159 6.46 -1.62 -0.46
C ALA A 159 6.12 -0.60 -1.54
N THR A 160 7.11 -0.19 -2.33
CA THR A 160 6.93 0.63 -3.54
C THR A 160 7.70 -0.03 -4.68
N LEU A 161 7.03 -0.32 -5.79
CA LEU A 161 7.60 -0.98 -6.95
C LEU A 161 7.43 -0.13 -8.20
N ARG A 162 8.54 0.13 -8.90
CA ARG A 162 8.57 0.84 -10.19
C ARG A 162 9.08 -0.09 -11.27
N ILE A 163 8.33 -0.26 -12.37
CA ILE A 163 8.80 -1.01 -13.54
C ILE A 163 9.87 -0.19 -14.27
N ARG A 164 10.94 -0.86 -14.71
CA ARG A 164 12.03 -0.28 -15.49
C ARG A 164 11.88 -0.61 -16.98
N GLU A 165 12.60 0.12 -17.81
CA GLU A 165 12.66 -0.14 -19.26
C GLU A 165 13.67 -1.24 -19.62
N ASP A 166 14.63 -1.51 -18.73
CA ASP A 166 15.57 -2.62 -18.83
C ASP A 166 15.12 -3.82 -17.95
N PHE A 167 15.92 -4.89 -17.93
CA PHE A 167 15.65 -6.08 -17.12
C PHE A 167 16.30 -6.05 -15.72
N LYS A 168 16.97 -4.95 -15.36
CA LYS A 168 17.68 -4.83 -14.09
C LYS A 168 16.72 -4.87 -12.90
N ILE A 169 17.18 -5.44 -11.80
CA ILE A 169 16.42 -5.53 -10.55
C ILE A 169 17.18 -4.82 -9.45
N ILE A 170 16.58 -3.78 -8.87
CA ILE A 170 17.19 -3.03 -7.76
C ILE A 170 16.31 -3.13 -6.53
N LEU A 171 16.89 -3.63 -5.43
CA LEU A 171 16.19 -3.80 -4.16
C LEU A 171 16.78 -2.83 -3.13
N TYR A 172 15.90 -2.13 -2.42
CA TYR A 172 16.24 -1.21 -1.34
C TYR A 172 15.45 -1.61 -0.08
N SER A 173 16.16 -1.87 1.02
CA SER A 173 15.54 -2.14 2.32
C SER A 173 16.06 -1.14 3.35
N ARG A 174 15.15 -0.30 3.87
CA ARG A 174 15.48 0.61 4.97
C ARG A 174 15.74 -0.18 6.27
N ASP A 175 15.03 -1.28 6.45
CA ASP A 175 15.11 -2.13 7.65
C ASP A 175 16.47 -2.84 7.75
N LEU A 176 17.08 -3.18 6.60
CA LEU A 176 18.45 -3.70 6.52
C LEU A 176 19.50 -2.60 6.36
N ASN A 177 19.09 -1.36 6.06
CA ASN A 177 19.97 -0.25 5.67
C ASN A 177 20.92 -0.63 4.51
N GLU A 178 20.39 -1.39 3.54
CA GLU A 178 21.16 -1.94 2.41
C GLU A 178 20.39 -1.78 1.09
N SER A 179 21.13 -1.81 -0.01
CA SER A 179 20.59 -1.90 -1.36
C SER A 179 21.42 -2.85 -2.22
N ILE A 180 20.79 -3.50 -3.19
CA ILE A 180 21.44 -4.47 -4.05
C ILE A 180 20.88 -4.40 -5.48
N GLU A 181 21.75 -4.51 -6.48
CA GLU A 181 21.40 -4.45 -7.91
C GLU A 181 21.79 -5.76 -8.61
N PHE A 182 20.84 -6.37 -9.31
CA PHE A 182 21.02 -7.55 -10.14
C PHE A 182 20.84 -7.17 -11.61
N GLU A 183 21.62 -7.80 -12.49
CA GLU A 183 21.56 -7.52 -13.93
C GLU A 183 20.22 -7.98 -14.55
N ASP A 184 19.69 -9.09 -14.07
CA ASP A 184 18.39 -9.64 -14.47
C ASP A 184 17.84 -10.62 -13.42
N TYR A 185 16.72 -11.28 -13.76
CA TYR A 185 16.09 -12.30 -12.92
C TYR A 185 16.97 -13.54 -12.68
N GLU A 186 17.80 -13.92 -13.64
CA GLU A 186 18.69 -15.09 -13.50
C GLU A 186 19.85 -14.80 -12.54
N ASP A 187 20.43 -13.61 -12.60
CA ASP A 187 21.42 -13.13 -11.62
C ASP A 187 20.80 -13.10 -10.20
N LEU A 188 19.56 -12.61 -10.08
CA LEU A 188 18.83 -12.62 -8.82
C LEU A 188 18.67 -14.02 -8.21
N LEU A 189 18.46 -15.06 -9.01
CA LEU A 189 18.30 -16.43 -8.49
C LEU A 189 19.63 -17.07 -8.08
N LYS A 190 20.76 -16.67 -8.66
CA LYS A 190 22.07 -17.32 -8.47
C LYS A 190 22.90 -16.67 -7.38
N ARG A 191 22.78 -15.35 -7.21
CA ARG A 191 23.66 -14.59 -6.34
C ARG A 191 23.17 -14.60 -4.89
N GLU A 192 24.01 -15.03 -3.96
CA GLU A 192 23.70 -14.95 -2.54
C GLU A 192 23.68 -13.50 -2.04
N SER A 193 22.77 -13.19 -1.12
CA SER A 193 22.68 -11.87 -0.50
C SER A 193 21.97 -11.91 0.85
N ASN A 194 21.95 -10.79 1.57
CA ASN A 194 21.12 -10.58 2.76
C ASN A 194 19.62 -10.46 2.44
N PHE A 195 19.25 -10.33 1.16
CA PHE A 195 17.88 -10.17 0.67
C PHE A 195 17.18 -11.51 0.38
N LYS A 196 17.56 -12.61 1.05
CA LYS A 196 17.05 -13.98 0.76
C LYS A 196 15.52 -14.05 0.69
N LEU A 197 14.83 -13.40 1.64
CA LEU A 197 13.36 -13.32 1.64
C LEU A 197 12.82 -12.62 0.39
N PHE A 198 13.40 -11.47 0.02
CA PHE A 198 12.98 -10.73 -1.17
C PHE A 198 13.22 -11.56 -2.42
N GLN A 199 14.40 -12.19 -2.54
CA GLN A 199 14.74 -13.06 -3.66
C GLN A 199 13.74 -14.21 -3.81
N SER A 200 13.37 -14.85 -2.71
CA SER A 200 12.37 -15.92 -2.71
C SER A 200 10.96 -15.44 -3.08
N ILE A 201 10.53 -14.27 -2.59
CA ILE A 201 9.24 -13.68 -2.97
C ILE A 201 9.22 -13.35 -4.47
N ILE A 202 10.30 -12.77 -4.99
CA ILE A 202 10.45 -12.44 -6.41
C ILE A 202 10.47 -13.73 -7.25
N LYS A 203 11.10 -14.80 -6.74
CA LYS A 203 11.13 -16.12 -7.37
C LYS A 203 9.74 -16.74 -7.52
N VAL A 204 8.85 -16.60 -6.53
CA VAL A 204 7.46 -17.10 -6.65
C VAL A 204 6.60 -16.17 -7.50
N ALA A 205 6.86 -14.85 -7.49
CA ALA A 205 6.14 -13.88 -8.30
C ALA A 205 6.46 -13.97 -9.81
N ARG A 206 7.69 -14.40 -10.15
CA ARG A 206 8.20 -14.61 -11.52
C ARG A 206 7.92 -13.43 -12.48
N PRO A 207 8.36 -12.20 -12.17
CA PRO A 207 8.17 -11.06 -13.06
C PRO A 207 8.95 -11.24 -14.36
N ASN A 208 8.44 -10.67 -15.46
CA ASN A 208 9.06 -10.69 -16.79
C ASN A 208 9.59 -9.30 -17.22
N PHE A 209 9.85 -8.43 -16.25
CA PHE A 209 10.33 -7.06 -16.43
C PHE A 209 11.36 -6.71 -15.35
N GLY A 210 12.25 -5.75 -15.63
CA GLY A 210 13.10 -5.15 -14.60
C GLY A 210 12.31 -4.18 -13.72
N PHE A 211 12.77 -3.98 -12.49
CA PHE A 211 12.07 -3.13 -11.52
C PHE A 211 12.99 -2.60 -10.43
N GLU A 212 12.50 -1.58 -9.74
CA GLU A 212 13.04 -1.10 -8.47
C GLU A 212 12.01 -1.35 -7.37
N LEU A 213 12.47 -1.90 -6.25
CA LEU A 213 11.62 -2.22 -5.11
C LEU A 213 12.18 -1.58 -3.85
N PHE A 214 11.39 -0.74 -3.19
CA PHE A 214 11.70 -0.11 -1.92
C PHE A 214 10.81 -0.68 -0.83
N VAL A 215 11.40 -1.12 0.29
CA VAL A 215 10.67 -1.71 1.42
C VAL A 215 11.13 -1.10 2.75
N HIS A 216 10.18 -0.83 3.64
CA HIS A 216 10.43 -0.44 5.03
C HIS A 216 9.25 -0.82 5.94
N SER A 217 9.50 -0.94 7.24
CA SER A 217 8.49 -1.33 8.23
C SER A 217 8.37 -0.34 9.39
N ASP A 218 7.17 -0.21 9.95
CA ASP A 218 6.87 0.67 11.10
C ASP A 218 7.30 0.07 12.46
N TYR A 219 7.90 -1.13 12.44
CA TYR A 219 8.22 -1.94 13.61
C TYR A 219 9.61 -2.59 13.47
N PRO A 220 10.28 -2.92 14.59
CA PRO A 220 11.60 -3.54 14.54
C PRO A 220 11.52 -5.00 14.05
N MET A 221 12.60 -5.44 13.41
CA MET A 221 12.83 -6.84 13.05
C MET A 221 12.71 -7.76 14.27
N ASN A 222 12.24 -9.00 14.07
CA ASN A 222 12.11 -10.03 15.12
C ASN A 222 11.20 -9.66 16.32
N SER A 223 10.20 -8.82 16.09
CA SER A 223 9.18 -8.44 17.09
C SER A 223 8.19 -9.56 17.44
N GLY A 224 8.14 -10.66 16.70
CA GLY A 224 7.10 -11.69 16.87
C GLY A 224 5.71 -11.29 16.34
N LEU A 225 5.61 -10.16 15.62
CA LEU A 225 4.38 -9.65 15.01
C LEU A 225 4.09 -10.20 13.59
N GLY A 226 4.83 -11.22 13.15
CA GLY A 226 4.66 -11.87 11.83
C GLY A 226 5.42 -11.18 10.71
N GLY A 227 6.56 -10.56 11.02
CA GLY A 227 7.23 -9.61 10.12
C GLY A 227 7.59 -10.15 8.73
N SER A 228 7.98 -11.41 8.59
CA SER A 228 8.31 -12.03 7.30
C SER A 228 7.09 -12.11 6.38
N ALA A 229 5.95 -12.58 6.89
CA ALA A 229 4.70 -12.69 6.13
C ALA A 229 4.18 -11.32 5.67
N VAL A 230 4.33 -10.29 6.51
CA VAL A 230 3.90 -8.91 6.22
C VAL A 230 4.76 -8.29 5.12
N VAL A 231 6.08 -8.56 5.12
CA VAL A 231 6.99 -8.19 4.01
C VAL A 231 6.60 -8.91 2.73
N SER A 232 6.35 -10.23 2.79
CA SER A 232 5.94 -11.03 1.63
C SER A 232 4.66 -10.51 0.99
N SER A 233 3.62 -10.28 1.79
CA SER A 233 2.33 -9.79 1.29
C SER A 233 2.43 -8.39 0.68
N ALA A 234 3.20 -7.46 1.28
CA ALA A 234 3.39 -6.12 0.71
C ALA A 234 4.10 -6.19 -0.66
N ILE A 235 5.17 -6.99 -0.79
CA ILE A 235 5.89 -7.14 -2.05
C ILE A 235 5.01 -7.82 -3.12
N LEU A 236 4.33 -8.92 -2.77
CA LEU A 236 3.40 -9.60 -3.67
C LEU A 236 2.25 -8.69 -4.09
N GLY A 237 1.73 -7.86 -3.17
CA GLY A 237 0.71 -6.86 -3.46
C GLY A 237 1.13 -5.86 -4.52
N CYS A 238 2.39 -5.40 -4.49
CA CYS A 238 2.96 -4.56 -5.54
C CYS A 238 3.01 -5.27 -6.89
N PHE A 239 3.51 -6.51 -6.95
CA PHE A 239 3.52 -7.28 -8.21
C PHE A 239 2.11 -7.51 -8.75
N ASN A 240 1.16 -7.79 -7.86
CA ASN A 240 -0.24 -8.03 -8.24
C ASN A 240 -0.91 -6.82 -8.91
N GLN A 241 -0.42 -5.60 -8.66
CA GLN A 241 -0.94 -4.40 -9.35
C GLN A 241 -0.57 -4.34 -10.83
N PHE A 242 0.46 -5.06 -11.27
CA PHE A 242 0.90 -5.10 -12.66
C PHE A 242 0.43 -6.36 -13.40
N ARG A 243 -0.27 -7.27 -12.72
CA ARG A 243 -0.87 -8.46 -13.32
C ARG A 243 -2.21 -8.13 -13.97
N LYS A 244 -2.49 -8.77 -15.11
CA LYS A 244 -3.82 -8.74 -15.75
C LYS A 244 -4.78 -9.69 -15.03
N ASP A 245 -4.28 -10.86 -14.66
CA ASP A 245 -4.92 -11.90 -13.85
C ASP A 245 -4.48 -11.73 -12.39
N LYS A 246 -5.12 -10.79 -11.70
CA LYS A 246 -4.80 -10.50 -10.30
C LYS A 246 -5.04 -11.73 -9.43
N TRP A 247 -4.05 -12.03 -8.59
CA TRP A 247 -4.18 -13.02 -7.53
C TRP A 247 -5.24 -12.58 -6.53
N ASP A 248 -6.01 -13.54 -6.04
CA ASP A 248 -6.88 -13.35 -4.89
C ASP A 248 -6.10 -13.41 -3.56
N ASN A 249 -6.82 -13.21 -2.44
CA ASN A 249 -6.20 -13.18 -1.12
C ASN A 249 -5.64 -14.54 -0.67
N HIS A 250 -6.24 -15.65 -1.12
CA HIS A 250 -5.73 -16.99 -0.82
C HIS A 250 -4.43 -17.23 -1.58
N GLU A 251 -4.42 -16.95 -2.89
CA GLU A 251 -3.24 -17.10 -3.75
C GLU A 251 -2.06 -16.27 -3.23
N ILE A 252 -2.27 -15.01 -2.81
CA ILE A 252 -1.20 -14.19 -2.22
C ILE A 252 -0.68 -14.80 -0.91
N SER A 253 -1.58 -15.29 -0.06
CA SER A 253 -1.20 -15.93 1.21
C SER A 253 -0.38 -17.21 0.99
N GLU A 254 -0.77 -18.00 0.00
CA GLU A 254 -0.12 -19.26 -0.38
C GLU A 254 1.23 -19.02 -1.06
N LEU A 255 1.34 -18.01 -1.92
CA LEU A 255 2.62 -17.59 -2.50
C LEU A 255 3.59 -17.09 -1.43
N ALA A 256 3.10 -16.31 -0.45
CA ALA A 256 3.90 -15.88 0.69
C ALA A 256 4.37 -17.08 1.54
N PHE A 257 3.51 -18.08 1.74
CA PHE A 257 3.88 -19.32 2.42
C PHE A 257 4.90 -20.12 1.62
N GLN A 258 4.73 -20.26 0.30
CA GLN A 258 5.66 -20.95 -0.58
C GLN A 258 7.06 -20.33 -0.50
N ALA A 259 7.15 -19.00 -0.61
CA ALA A 259 8.43 -18.28 -0.53
C ALA A 259 9.15 -18.56 0.80
N GLU A 260 8.45 -18.42 1.92
CA GLU A 260 9.09 -18.54 3.22
C GLU A 260 9.37 -19.99 3.63
N ARG A 261 8.42 -20.89 3.41
CA ARG A 261 8.48 -22.28 3.93
C ARG A 261 9.14 -23.24 2.97
N LEU A 262 8.85 -23.15 1.68
CA LEU A 262 9.30 -24.13 0.69
C LEU A 262 10.61 -23.70 0.04
N ASP A 263 10.74 -22.42 -0.32
CA ASP A 263 11.94 -21.91 -0.99
C ASP A 263 13.09 -21.63 0.00
N LEU A 264 12.81 -20.96 1.14
CA LEU A 264 13.84 -20.71 2.16
C LEU A 264 14.03 -21.84 3.17
N GLY A 265 13.07 -22.76 3.25
CA GLY A 265 13.11 -23.86 4.23
C GLY A 265 12.93 -23.41 5.69
N ILE A 266 12.41 -22.21 5.94
CA ILE A 266 12.22 -21.70 7.31
C ILE A 266 10.95 -22.32 7.89
N ALA A 267 11.06 -23.05 9.01
CA ALA A 267 9.89 -23.62 9.67
C ALA A 267 8.94 -22.54 10.21
N GLY A 268 7.63 -22.78 10.09
CA GLY A 268 6.59 -21.96 10.69
C GLY A 268 5.20 -22.36 10.21
N GLY A 269 4.18 -21.70 10.76
CA GLY A 269 2.77 -21.99 10.49
C GLY A 269 2.20 -21.18 9.32
N TRP A 270 0.89 -21.32 9.14
CA TRP A 270 0.10 -20.69 8.07
C TRP A 270 -0.59 -19.39 8.50
N GLN A 271 -0.77 -19.14 9.80
CA GLN A 271 -1.66 -18.06 10.25
C GLN A 271 -1.20 -16.65 9.83
N ASP A 272 0.10 -16.42 9.73
CA ASP A 272 0.68 -15.08 9.58
C ASP A 272 0.37 -14.51 8.19
N GLN A 273 0.50 -15.34 7.16
CA GLN A 273 0.25 -15.01 5.76
C GLN A 273 -1.23 -14.68 5.54
N TYR A 274 -2.12 -15.51 6.08
CA TYR A 274 -3.56 -15.24 5.99
C TYR A 274 -3.95 -13.99 6.78
N ALA A 275 -3.40 -13.78 7.98
CA ALA A 275 -3.79 -12.64 8.82
C ALA A 275 -3.45 -11.30 8.17
N THR A 276 -2.22 -11.16 7.67
CA THR A 276 -1.73 -9.91 7.07
C THR A 276 -2.43 -9.60 5.74
N VAL A 277 -2.82 -10.62 4.96
CA VAL A 277 -3.50 -10.43 3.68
C VAL A 277 -4.98 -10.11 3.87
N PHE A 278 -5.69 -10.84 4.75
CA PHE A 278 -7.13 -10.66 4.94
C PHE A 278 -7.48 -9.47 5.84
N GLY A 279 -6.68 -9.20 6.87
CA GLY A 279 -6.95 -8.12 7.83
C GLY A 279 -8.12 -8.38 8.78
N GLY A 280 -8.31 -7.49 9.75
CA GLY A 280 -9.38 -7.55 10.73
C GLY A 280 -9.17 -8.60 11.81
N PHE A 281 -10.25 -8.97 12.49
CA PHE A 281 -10.29 -10.10 13.41
C PHE A 281 -10.67 -11.35 12.64
N ASN A 282 -9.85 -12.41 12.73
CA ASN A 282 -10.10 -13.65 12.03
C ASN A 282 -10.06 -14.84 12.97
N PHE A 283 -11.01 -15.74 12.77
CA PHE A 283 -10.93 -17.12 13.25
C PHE A 283 -10.60 -18.00 12.04
N MET A 284 -9.48 -18.70 12.08
CA MET A 284 -8.99 -19.50 10.97
C MET A 284 -9.00 -20.97 11.36
N GLU A 285 -9.48 -21.82 10.46
CA GLU A 285 -9.41 -23.28 10.59
C GLU A 285 -8.43 -23.83 9.55
N PHE A 286 -7.57 -24.74 9.98
CA PHE A 286 -6.56 -25.37 9.14
C PHE A 286 -6.80 -26.87 9.06
N ALA A 287 -6.82 -27.38 7.84
CA ALA A 287 -6.96 -28.80 7.53
C ALA A 287 -6.19 -29.13 6.24
N MET A 288 -5.95 -30.41 5.98
CA MET A 288 -5.19 -30.85 4.79
C MET A 288 -5.87 -30.54 3.47
N ASP A 289 -7.20 -30.49 3.46
CA ASP A 289 -7.99 -30.20 2.27
C ASP A 289 -8.08 -28.71 1.98
N GLN A 290 -8.24 -27.88 3.00
CA GLN A 290 -8.35 -26.43 2.84
C GLN A 290 -8.09 -25.65 4.13
N ASN A 291 -7.68 -24.39 3.97
CA ASN A 291 -7.65 -23.39 5.03
C ASN A 291 -8.87 -22.47 4.90
N ILE A 292 -9.63 -22.30 5.99
CA ILE A 292 -10.83 -21.47 6.00
C ILE A 292 -10.60 -20.25 6.89
N VAL A 293 -10.80 -19.06 6.33
CA VAL A 293 -10.74 -17.80 7.08
C VAL A 293 -12.16 -17.33 7.39
N HIS A 294 -12.49 -17.18 8.67
CA HIS A 294 -13.76 -16.63 9.13
C HIS A 294 -13.55 -15.23 9.71
N PRO A 295 -13.87 -14.16 8.96
CA PRO A 295 -13.85 -12.80 9.50
C PRO A 295 -14.85 -12.65 10.64
N LEU A 296 -14.38 -12.21 11.80
CA LEU A 296 -15.21 -12.01 12.98
C LEU A 296 -15.77 -10.59 12.98
N ARG A 297 -17.10 -10.49 12.85
CA ARG A 297 -17.82 -9.22 12.98
C ARG A 297 -18.06 -8.90 14.45
N LEU A 298 -17.16 -8.14 15.05
CA LEU A 298 -17.28 -7.66 16.42
C LEU A 298 -18.06 -6.34 16.49
N SER A 299 -18.71 -6.08 17.61
CA SER A 299 -19.34 -4.77 17.85
C SER A 299 -18.26 -3.69 18.01
N LYS A 300 -18.59 -2.45 17.64
CA LYS A 300 -17.66 -1.30 17.79
C LYS A 300 -17.21 -1.13 19.25
N ASP A 301 -18.14 -1.27 20.20
CA ASP A 301 -17.84 -1.14 21.63
C ASP A 301 -16.88 -2.22 22.11
N THR A 302 -17.02 -3.45 21.60
CA THR A 302 -16.08 -4.55 21.90
C THR A 302 -14.68 -4.26 21.38
N ILE A 303 -14.55 -3.71 20.17
CA ILE A 303 -13.24 -3.37 19.60
C ILE A 303 -12.57 -2.26 20.43
N ILE A 304 -13.31 -1.19 20.74
CA ILE A 304 -12.78 -0.06 21.55
C ILE A 304 -12.37 -0.54 22.94
N GLU A 305 -13.19 -1.34 23.61
CA GLU A 305 -12.86 -1.85 24.95
C GLU A 305 -11.66 -2.81 24.93
N LEU A 306 -11.46 -3.58 23.86
CA LEU A 306 -10.24 -4.37 23.66
C LEU A 306 -9.00 -3.50 23.48
N GLU A 307 -9.07 -2.43 22.69
CA GLU A 307 -7.96 -1.47 22.53
C GLU A 307 -7.60 -0.80 23.86
N GLU A 308 -8.61 -0.51 24.70
CA GLU A 308 -8.39 0.07 26.02
C GLU A 308 -7.90 -0.95 27.06
N SER A 309 -8.24 -2.24 26.91
CA SER A 309 -7.89 -3.27 27.89
C SER A 309 -6.61 -4.05 27.55
N LEU A 310 -6.14 -4.01 26.30
CA LEU A 310 -4.97 -4.73 25.86
C LEU A 310 -3.72 -3.85 25.86
N ILE A 311 -2.64 -4.36 26.44
CA ILE A 311 -1.34 -3.70 26.49
C ILE A 311 -0.32 -4.58 25.79
N LEU A 312 0.34 -4.00 24.78
CA LEU A 312 1.48 -4.61 24.11
C LEU A 312 2.76 -4.20 24.85
N CYS A 313 3.35 -5.12 25.61
CA CYS A 313 4.55 -4.93 26.42
C CYS A 313 5.78 -5.49 25.70
N ASP A 314 6.72 -4.61 25.33
CA ASP A 314 8.02 -4.95 24.74
C ASP A 314 8.96 -5.47 25.83
N THR A 315 9.43 -6.70 25.70
CA THR A 315 10.38 -7.30 26.65
C THR A 315 11.80 -6.81 26.44
N ALA A 316 12.05 -5.96 25.43
CA ALA A 316 13.37 -5.49 24.99
C ALA A 316 14.35 -6.63 24.65
N THR A 317 13.82 -7.84 24.42
CA THR A 317 14.60 -9.03 24.06
C THR A 317 14.19 -9.49 22.67
N THR A 318 15.17 -9.75 21.82
CA THR A 318 14.97 -10.36 20.51
C THR A 318 15.08 -11.88 20.60
N HIS A 319 14.39 -12.59 19.71
CA HIS A 319 14.50 -14.05 19.61
C HIS A 319 14.69 -14.50 18.16
N ASP A 320 15.23 -15.70 18.00
CA ASP A 320 15.21 -16.44 16.74
C ASP A 320 14.00 -17.39 16.73
N SER A 321 12.97 -17.03 15.98
CA SER A 321 11.73 -17.80 15.88
C SER A 321 11.90 -19.15 15.16
N GLY A 322 12.88 -19.29 14.27
CA GLY A 322 13.07 -20.51 13.48
C GLY A 322 13.43 -21.70 14.36
N ASN A 323 14.43 -21.51 15.23
CA ASN A 323 14.89 -22.52 16.18
C ASN A 323 13.80 -23.00 17.16
N ILE A 324 12.83 -22.13 17.49
CA ILE A 324 11.70 -22.47 18.37
C ILE A 324 10.65 -23.28 17.60
N HIS A 325 10.39 -22.95 16.34
CA HIS A 325 9.45 -23.72 15.51
C HIS A 325 9.96 -25.13 15.21
N ASP A 326 11.26 -25.31 15.01
CA ASP A 326 11.85 -26.64 14.84
C ASP A 326 11.73 -27.48 16.12
N ASP A 327 11.99 -26.87 17.27
CA ASP A 327 11.82 -27.53 18.57
C ASP A 327 10.36 -27.91 18.84
N GLN A 328 9.42 -27.01 18.50
CA GLN A 328 7.98 -27.28 18.57
C GLN A 328 7.60 -28.45 17.67
N ARG A 329 8.08 -28.48 16.42
CA ARG A 329 7.82 -29.57 15.48
C ARG A 329 8.26 -30.93 16.04
N GLU A 330 9.44 -30.98 16.65
CA GLU A 330 9.93 -32.22 17.28
C GLU A 330 9.13 -32.59 18.53
N SER A 331 8.83 -31.61 19.40
CA SER A 331 8.04 -31.83 20.62
C SER A 331 6.62 -32.32 20.32
N MET A 332 6.01 -31.89 19.21
CA MET A 332 4.65 -32.26 18.79
C MET A 332 4.51 -33.73 18.39
N LYS A 333 5.61 -34.47 18.25
CA LYS A 333 5.58 -35.93 18.11
C LYS A 333 5.17 -36.64 19.40
N GLN A 334 5.30 -35.97 20.55
CA GLN A 334 4.90 -36.50 21.84
C GLN A 334 3.39 -36.35 22.05
N SER A 335 2.72 -37.42 22.50
CA SER A 335 1.28 -37.46 22.73
C SER A 335 0.79 -36.34 23.65
N ASP A 336 1.53 -36.08 24.73
CA ASP A 336 1.13 -35.11 25.75
C ASP A 336 1.17 -33.68 25.23
N ILE A 337 2.14 -33.36 24.37
CA ILE A 337 2.22 -32.07 23.68
C ILE A 337 1.08 -31.94 22.67
N LYS A 338 0.76 -33.00 21.92
CA LYS A 338 -0.37 -33.00 20.99
C LYS A 338 -1.70 -32.72 21.70
N LEU A 339 -1.93 -33.33 22.87
CA LEU A 339 -3.11 -33.08 23.70
C LEU A 339 -3.20 -31.64 24.20
N LYS A 340 -2.06 -31.04 24.57
CA LYS A 340 -1.99 -29.61 24.93
C LYS A 340 -2.38 -28.71 23.76
N VAL A 341 -1.87 -28.98 22.55
CA VAL A 341 -2.23 -28.22 21.34
C VAL A 341 -3.72 -28.39 21.02
N GLN A 342 -4.27 -29.59 21.16
CA GLN A 342 -5.71 -29.83 21.00
C GLN A 342 -6.55 -29.04 22.02
N SER A 343 -6.11 -28.99 23.28
CA SER A 343 -6.76 -28.16 24.31
C SER A 343 -6.68 -26.67 23.97
N ASN A 344 -5.59 -26.22 23.36
CA ASN A 344 -5.44 -24.84 22.87
C ASN A 344 -6.40 -24.54 21.70
N VAL A 345 -6.65 -25.51 20.82
CA VAL A 345 -7.64 -25.40 19.74
C VAL A 345 -9.03 -25.21 20.35
N GLU A 346 -9.45 -26.05 21.30
CA GLU A 346 -10.74 -25.92 21.99
C GLU A 346 -10.90 -24.55 22.68
N LEU A 347 -9.85 -24.10 23.38
CA LEU A 347 -9.81 -22.77 24.00
C LEU A 347 -9.96 -21.64 22.98
N THR A 348 -9.46 -21.83 21.76
CA THR A 348 -9.58 -20.86 20.66
C THR A 348 -11.03 -20.71 20.20
N TYR A 349 -11.81 -21.79 20.16
CA TYR A 349 -13.26 -21.73 19.94
C TYR A 349 -13.98 -21.00 21.08
N GLU A 350 -13.54 -21.20 22.33
CA GLU A 350 -14.07 -20.50 23.49
C GLU A 350 -13.79 -18.98 23.41
N MET A 351 -12.55 -18.59 23.10
CA MET A 351 -12.15 -17.19 22.89
C MET A 351 -13.01 -16.51 21.83
N ARG A 352 -13.21 -17.15 20.67
CA ARG A 352 -14.08 -16.66 19.60
C ARG A 352 -15.49 -16.39 20.12
N ASN A 353 -16.04 -17.33 20.87
CA ASN A 353 -17.39 -17.24 21.43
C ASN A 353 -17.54 -16.13 22.47
N HIS A 354 -16.48 -15.81 23.23
CA HIS A 354 -16.45 -14.69 24.17
C HIS A 354 -16.34 -13.35 23.44
N LEU A 355 -15.46 -13.23 22.45
CA LEU A 355 -15.30 -12.02 21.63
C LEU A 355 -16.60 -11.64 20.92
N LEU A 356 -17.25 -12.61 20.26
CA LEU A 356 -18.53 -12.38 19.56
C LEU A 356 -19.67 -11.93 20.50
N ARG A 357 -19.54 -12.17 21.82
CA ARG A 357 -20.53 -11.79 22.83
C ARG A 357 -20.07 -10.62 23.71
N GLY A 358 -18.94 -9.99 23.41
CA GLY A 358 -18.38 -8.90 24.23
C GLY A 358 -17.98 -9.31 25.65
N ARG A 359 -17.73 -10.60 25.90
CA ARG A 359 -17.35 -11.15 27.21
C ARG A 359 -15.85 -11.03 27.45
N LEU A 360 -15.38 -9.78 27.54
CA LEU A 360 -13.95 -9.47 27.46
C LEU A 360 -13.15 -9.90 28.70
N PHE A 361 -13.76 -9.91 29.88
CA PHE A 361 -13.12 -10.45 31.08
C PHE A 361 -12.79 -11.94 30.93
N GLN A 362 -13.76 -12.74 30.46
CA GLN A 362 -13.56 -14.17 30.18
C GLN A 362 -12.55 -14.38 29.05
N PHE A 363 -12.57 -13.54 28.01
CA PHE A 363 -11.53 -13.56 26.98
C PHE A 363 -10.12 -13.32 27.56
N GLY A 364 -9.97 -12.35 28.47
CA GLY A 364 -8.73 -12.12 29.21
C GLY A 364 -8.26 -13.35 30.00
N GLN A 365 -9.18 -14.04 30.69
CA GLN A 365 -8.88 -15.31 31.37
C GLN A 365 -8.48 -16.43 30.39
N CYS A 366 -9.08 -16.48 29.20
CA CYS A 366 -8.66 -17.42 28.17
C CYS A 366 -7.22 -17.12 27.71
N LEU A 367 -6.80 -15.84 27.60
CA LEU A 367 -5.41 -15.52 27.25
C LEU A 367 -4.42 -16.09 28.27
N HIS A 368 -4.75 -16.04 29.56
CA HIS A 368 -3.95 -16.68 30.62
C HIS A 368 -3.79 -18.18 30.38
N LYS A 369 -4.92 -18.90 30.23
CA LYS A 369 -4.90 -20.35 29.96
C LYS A 369 -4.12 -20.69 28.70
N ALA A 370 -4.27 -19.90 27.64
CA ALA A 370 -3.54 -20.10 26.38
C ALA A 370 -2.04 -19.93 26.58
N TRP A 371 -1.61 -19.00 27.43
CA TRP A 371 -0.20 -18.86 27.79
C TRP A 371 0.34 -20.02 28.60
N GLU A 372 -0.40 -20.50 29.61
CA GLU A 372 0.01 -21.67 30.39
C GLU A 372 0.21 -22.90 29.50
N ILE A 373 -0.72 -23.12 28.56
CA ILE A 373 -0.60 -24.19 27.56
C ILE A 373 0.63 -23.96 26.69
N LYS A 374 0.78 -22.77 26.10
CA LYS A 374 1.89 -22.43 25.19
C LYS A 374 3.25 -22.58 25.88
N ARG A 375 3.42 -22.05 27.10
CA ARG A 375 4.62 -22.19 27.93
C ARG A 375 4.96 -23.67 28.17
N GLY A 376 3.94 -24.51 28.30
CA GLY A 376 4.08 -25.95 28.51
C GLY A 376 4.40 -26.78 27.25
N LEU A 377 4.54 -26.17 26.06
CA LEU A 377 4.86 -26.89 24.82
C LEU A 377 6.36 -27.15 24.65
N SER A 378 7.21 -26.20 25.06
CA SER A 378 8.67 -26.31 24.95
C SER A 378 9.34 -25.39 25.98
N SER A 379 10.48 -25.85 26.50
CA SER A 379 11.33 -25.05 27.41
C SER A 379 11.98 -23.85 26.74
N LYS A 380 11.96 -23.75 25.39
CA LYS A 380 12.51 -22.61 24.64
C LYS A 380 11.51 -21.46 24.47
N ILE A 381 10.24 -21.66 24.81
CA ILE A 381 9.18 -20.66 24.61
C ILE A 381 9.25 -19.55 25.65
N SER A 382 9.65 -19.87 26.88
CA SER A 382 9.81 -18.92 27.98
C SER A 382 11.14 -19.16 28.69
N ASN A 383 11.51 -18.24 29.57
CA ASN A 383 12.68 -18.35 30.43
C ASN A 383 12.40 -17.61 31.75
N LEU A 384 13.31 -17.71 32.72
CA LEU A 384 13.13 -17.08 34.04
C LEU A 384 12.88 -15.56 33.98
N PHE A 385 13.43 -14.87 32.99
CA PHE A 385 13.18 -13.43 32.81
C PHE A 385 11.76 -13.16 32.32
N LEU A 386 11.31 -13.88 31.28
CA LEU A 386 9.96 -13.75 30.73
C LEU A 386 8.88 -14.21 31.73
N ASP A 387 9.16 -15.27 32.48
CA ASP A 387 8.25 -15.77 33.51
C ASP A 387 8.06 -14.73 34.63
N ARG A 388 9.14 -14.06 35.08
CA ARG A 388 9.05 -12.96 36.06
C ARG A 388 8.22 -11.79 35.54
N ILE A 389 8.45 -11.36 34.29
CA ILE A 389 7.63 -10.31 33.66
C ILE A 389 6.15 -10.69 33.69
N TYR A 390 5.84 -11.94 33.35
CA TYR A 390 4.47 -12.42 33.35
C TYR A 390 3.85 -12.42 34.74
N GLU A 391 4.54 -13.00 35.73
CA GLU A 391 4.08 -13.09 37.12
C GLU A 391 3.85 -11.69 37.72
N ASP A 392 4.80 -10.78 37.54
CA ASP A 392 4.70 -9.41 38.03
C ASP A 392 3.58 -8.63 37.34
N ALA A 393 3.35 -8.83 36.03
CA ALA A 393 2.22 -8.22 35.33
C ALA A 393 0.87 -8.66 35.94
N MET A 394 0.73 -9.94 36.30
CA MET A 394 -0.46 -10.48 36.96
C MET A 394 -0.64 -9.85 38.36
N LEU A 395 0.44 -9.71 39.15
CA LEU A 395 0.40 -9.03 40.46
C LEU A 395 0.02 -7.54 40.36
N ASN A 396 0.34 -6.91 39.23
CA ASN A 396 0.03 -5.51 38.94
C ASN A 396 -1.30 -5.31 38.23
N GLY A 397 -2.12 -6.36 38.10
CA GLY A 397 -3.53 -6.27 37.77
C GLY A 397 -3.92 -6.80 36.39
N ALA A 398 -2.99 -7.35 35.61
CA ALA A 398 -3.36 -8.17 34.46
C ALA A 398 -4.15 -9.40 34.95
N ILE A 399 -5.20 -9.79 34.22
CA ILE A 399 -5.94 -11.03 34.49
C ILE A 399 -5.58 -12.16 33.54
N GLY A 400 -4.77 -11.83 32.53
CA GLY A 400 -4.19 -12.78 31.61
C GLY A 400 -3.37 -12.08 30.55
N GLY A 401 -2.68 -12.89 29.77
CA GLY A 401 -1.82 -12.43 28.71
C GLY A 401 -1.02 -13.58 28.15
N LYS A 402 -0.26 -13.31 27.11
CA LYS A 402 0.60 -14.30 26.44
C LYS A 402 1.74 -13.66 25.68
N LEU A 403 2.83 -14.39 25.52
CA LEU A 403 3.89 -14.00 24.61
C LEU A 403 3.43 -14.20 23.17
N LEU A 404 3.63 -13.20 22.31
CA LEU A 404 3.35 -13.27 20.89
C LEU A 404 4.43 -14.05 20.13
N GLY A 405 4.20 -14.35 18.85
CA GLY A 405 5.15 -15.11 18.01
C GLY A 405 5.43 -16.53 18.50
N ALA A 406 6.62 -17.05 18.18
CA ALA A 406 7.03 -18.41 18.54
C ALA A 406 7.37 -18.55 20.03
N GLY A 407 8.04 -17.55 20.61
CA GLY A 407 8.45 -17.50 22.01
C GLY A 407 9.86 -16.92 22.19
N GLY A 408 10.42 -16.95 23.39
CA GLY A 408 11.81 -16.58 23.66
C GLY A 408 12.11 -15.07 23.76
N GLY A 409 11.18 -14.20 23.34
CA GLY A 409 11.29 -12.75 23.47
C GLY A 409 10.22 -12.02 22.65
N GLY A 410 10.36 -10.70 22.50
CA GLY A 410 9.46 -9.85 21.73
C GLY A 410 8.40 -9.20 22.60
N PHE A 411 7.12 -9.39 22.25
CA PHE A 411 6.02 -8.72 22.95
C PHE A 411 5.14 -9.67 23.73
N PHE A 412 4.86 -9.32 24.99
CA PHE A 412 3.68 -9.81 25.69
C PHE A 412 2.46 -8.99 25.29
N LEU A 413 1.34 -9.67 25.13
CA LEU A 413 0.03 -9.06 25.10
C LEU A 413 -0.66 -9.35 26.44
N PHE A 414 -0.91 -8.32 27.24
CA PHE A 414 -1.63 -8.42 28.51
C PHE A 414 -3.04 -7.86 28.37
N TYR A 415 -4.00 -8.52 29.00
CA TYR A 415 -5.34 -7.98 29.22
C TYR A 415 -5.47 -7.51 30.66
N VAL A 416 -5.85 -6.25 30.84
CA VAL A 416 -5.99 -5.59 32.14
C VAL A 416 -7.36 -4.93 32.26
N PRO A 417 -8.10 -5.13 33.36
CA PRO A 417 -9.33 -4.40 33.61
C PRO A 417 -9.08 -2.89 33.75
N PRO A 418 -10.05 -2.02 33.38
CA PRO A 418 -9.83 -0.56 33.30
C PRO A 418 -9.23 0.07 34.55
N PHE A 419 -9.71 -0.29 35.74
CA PHE A 419 -9.26 0.30 37.01
C PHE A 419 -7.89 -0.18 37.48
N ALA A 420 -7.30 -1.19 36.84
CA ALA A 420 -5.95 -1.68 37.10
C ALA A 420 -4.93 -1.20 36.05
N LYS A 421 -5.38 -0.62 34.93
CA LYS A 421 -4.53 -0.27 33.78
C LYS A 421 -3.33 0.59 34.16
N HIS A 422 -3.54 1.69 34.88
CA HIS A 422 -2.46 2.59 35.29
C HIS A 422 -1.47 1.93 36.25
N LYS A 423 -1.92 1.03 37.14
CA LYS A 423 -1.02 0.28 38.02
C LYS A 423 -0.07 -0.59 37.21
N LEU A 424 -0.59 -1.30 36.21
CA LEU A 424 0.20 -2.14 35.33
C LEU A 424 1.18 -1.32 34.47
N LEU A 425 0.73 -0.21 33.87
CA LEU A 425 1.59 0.66 33.06
C LEU A 425 2.75 1.24 33.87
N ASN A 426 2.48 1.75 35.07
CA ASN A 426 3.52 2.28 35.97
C ASN A 426 4.55 1.19 36.33
N TRP A 427 4.09 -0.05 36.53
CA TRP A 427 5.00 -1.17 36.78
C TRP A 427 5.87 -1.47 35.55
N ILE A 428 5.29 -1.56 34.34
CA ILE A 428 6.03 -1.80 33.08
C ILE A 428 7.18 -0.78 32.96
N GLU A 429 6.88 0.51 33.12
CA GLU A 429 7.88 1.58 33.05
C GLU A 429 8.95 1.43 34.15
N SER A 430 8.54 1.17 35.40
CA SER A 430 9.48 0.99 36.51
C SER A 430 10.39 -0.24 36.36
N ALA A 431 9.93 -1.26 35.63
CA ALA A 431 10.69 -2.47 35.33
C ALA A 431 11.68 -2.27 34.15
N GLY A 432 11.74 -1.07 33.56
CA GLY A 432 12.58 -0.77 32.39
C GLY A 432 12.06 -1.38 31.10
N LEU A 433 10.79 -1.80 31.07
CA LEU A 433 10.10 -2.31 29.89
C LEU A 433 9.38 -1.16 29.18
N ASN A 434 9.02 -1.36 27.92
CA ASN A 434 8.22 -0.40 27.16
C ASN A 434 6.85 -0.99 26.87
N TYR A 435 5.83 -0.14 26.78
CA TYR A 435 4.56 -0.54 26.18
C TYR A 435 4.28 0.29 24.94
N ARG A 436 3.50 -0.28 24.02
CA ARG A 436 3.08 0.40 22.80
C ARG A 436 1.55 0.41 22.70
N PRO A 437 0.93 1.59 22.56
CA PRO A 437 -0.47 1.65 22.15
C PRO A 437 -0.59 1.15 20.71
N PHE A 438 -1.71 0.51 20.40
CA PHE A 438 -2.04 0.09 19.05
C PHE A 438 -3.54 0.25 18.81
N ARG A 439 -3.93 0.26 17.54
CA ARG A 439 -5.32 0.11 17.13
C ARG A 439 -5.46 -1.13 16.27
N PHE A 440 -6.61 -1.77 16.34
CA PHE A 440 -6.92 -2.83 15.39
C PHE A 440 -7.11 -2.23 14.00
N ASP A 441 -6.63 -2.95 13.00
CA ASP A 441 -6.88 -2.61 11.60
C ASP A 441 -7.87 -3.62 11.02
N ALA A 442 -8.92 -3.11 10.39
CA ALA A 442 -9.93 -3.93 9.72
C ALA A 442 -9.48 -4.37 8.33
N GLU A 443 -8.61 -3.60 7.70
CA GLU A 443 -8.14 -3.84 6.34
C GLU A 443 -6.89 -4.71 6.35
N GLY A 444 -6.77 -5.61 5.38
CA GLY A 444 -5.58 -6.44 5.20
C GLY A 444 -4.55 -5.78 4.28
N LEU A 445 -3.98 -6.57 3.37
CA LEU A 445 -3.12 -6.07 2.32
C LEU A 445 -3.87 -5.05 1.45
N GLN A 446 -3.32 -3.83 1.37
CA GLN A 446 -3.80 -2.77 0.51
C GLN A 446 -2.74 -2.47 -0.53
N ALA A 447 -3.09 -2.55 -1.82
CA ALA A 447 -2.17 -2.24 -2.91
C ALA A 447 -2.86 -1.40 -4.00
N TRP A 448 -2.14 -0.44 -4.55
CA TRP A 448 -2.65 0.52 -5.53
C TRP A 448 -1.56 0.99 -6.49
N THR A 449 -1.97 1.55 -7.63
CA THR A 449 -1.08 2.23 -8.56
C THR A 449 -1.29 3.73 -8.50
N ILE A 450 -0.24 4.49 -8.80
CA ILE A 450 -0.30 5.94 -8.89
C ILE A 450 0.58 6.39 -10.06
N ARG A 451 0.20 7.51 -10.69
CA ARG A 451 0.99 8.11 -11.77
C ARG A 451 2.30 8.63 -11.20
N GLU A 452 3.37 8.32 -11.89
CA GLU A 452 4.67 8.94 -11.64
C GLU A 452 4.60 10.37 -12.16
N ASP A 453 4.68 11.34 -11.26
CA ASP A 453 4.77 12.73 -11.67
C ASP A 453 6.12 12.96 -12.34
N LEU A 454 6.09 13.54 -13.53
CA LEU A 454 7.28 14.08 -14.16
C LEU A 454 7.80 15.17 -13.22
N VAL A 455 8.94 14.95 -12.58
CA VAL A 455 9.73 16.05 -12.00
C VAL A 455 9.88 17.07 -13.12
N LYS A 456 9.19 18.22 -12.99
CA LYS A 456 9.02 19.29 -14.00
C LYS A 456 10.11 19.23 -15.09
N LYS A 457 9.86 18.46 -16.13
CA LYS A 457 10.46 18.65 -17.44
C LYS A 457 9.34 19.23 -18.27
N ASP A 458 9.59 20.42 -18.76
CA ASP A 458 8.67 21.29 -19.46
C ASP A 458 7.72 20.47 -20.34
N ILE A 459 6.43 20.53 -20.01
CA ILE A 459 5.38 20.04 -20.89
C ILE A 459 5.45 20.97 -22.09
N ALA A 460 6.19 20.54 -23.12
CA ALA A 460 6.01 21.07 -24.45
C ALA A 460 4.57 20.72 -24.84
N VAL A 461 3.71 21.72 -24.81
CA VAL A 461 2.37 21.65 -25.37
C VAL A 461 2.56 21.39 -26.87
N ILE A 462 1.99 20.29 -27.36
CA ILE A 462 2.06 19.79 -28.76
C ILE A 462 1.38 20.77 -29.72
#